data_AF-Q54TS8-F1
#
_entry.id   AF-Q54TS8-F1
#
_cell.length_a   1.000
_cell.length_b   1.000
_cell.length_c   1.000
_cell.angle_alpha   90.00
_cell.angle_beta   90.00
_cell.angle_gamma   90.00
#
_symmetry.space_group_name_H-M   'P 1'
#
loop_
_entity.id
_entity.type
_entity.pdbx_description
1 polymer ?
#
loop_
_entity_poly.entity_id
_entity_poly.type
_entity_poly.pdbx_seq_one_letter_code
_entity_poly.pdbx_strand_id
1 'polypeptide(L)'
;MDIAPISLGIETVGGVMAPLISKGTPIPIKKSQVFSTYQDNHDQVLIKIYEGEHSMTKDNGLLGKFNLSGILPSLKGVPKIEINFKIDVNGILHVTAFDLKSGSEQSITISNDHNRFS
;
A
#
# COMPACT_ATOMS: atom_id res chain seq x y z
N MET A 1 7.98 -15.91 -17.64
CA MET A 1 7.64 -15.61 -16.24
C MET A 1 7.53 -14.12 -16.16
N ASP A 2 6.33 -13.62 -15.91
CA ASP A 2 6.12 -12.18 -15.79
C ASP A 2 6.65 -11.72 -14.42
N ILE A 3 7.19 -10.51 -14.41
CA ILE A 3 7.82 -9.90 -13.24
C ILE A 3 7.22 -8.52 -13.01
N ALA A 4 7.21 -8.08 -11.75
CA ALA A 4 6.87 -6.70 -11.41
C ALA A 4 7.89 -5.75 -12.08
N PRO A 5 7.47 -4.85 -12.99
CA PRO A 5 8.39 -4.00 -13.73
C PRO A 5 9.04 -2.92 -12.86
N ILE A 6 8.37 -2.54 -11.78
CA ILE A 6 8.73 -1.46 -10.85
C ILE A 6 8.37 -1.88 -9.42
N SER A 7 9.09 -1.34 -8.44
CA SER A 7 8.78 -1.55 -7.03
C SER A 7 7.47 -0.84 -6.66
N LEU A 8 6.67 -1.51 -5.84
CA LEU A 8 5.37 -1.07 -5.36
C LEU A 8 5.37 -1.01 -3.85
N GLY A 9 4.81 0.07 -3.32
CA GLY A 9 4.84 0.33 -1.90
C GLY A 9 3.80 1.34 -1.45
N ILE A 10 3.90 1.73 -0.18
CA ILE A 10 3.05 2.76 0.42
C ILE A 10 3.88 3.92 0.95
N GLU A 11 3.21 5.06 1.15
CA GLU A 11 3.77 6.16 1.91
C GLU A 11 3.72 5.87 3.41
N THR A 12 4.84 6.12 4.06
CA THR A 12 4.95 6.15 5.52
C THR A 12 5.25 7.56 6.00
N VAL A 13 5.40 7.71 7.32
CA VAL A 13 5.64 8.99 7.99
C VAL A 13 6.80 9.74 7.34
N GLY A 14 6.63 11.04 7.14
CA GLY A 14 7.64 11.91 6.55
C GLY A 14 7.75 11.83 5.03
N GLY A 15 6.82 11.12 4.36
CA GLY A 15 6.86 10.96 2.89
C GLY A 15 7.89 9.93 2.43
N VAL A 16 8.24 8.98 3.30
CA VAL A 16 9.19 7.90 2.98
C VAL A 16 8.45 6.75 2.30
N MET A 17 9.01 6.25 1.20
CA MET A 17 8.48 5.10 0.47
C MET A 17 8.87 3.80 1.20
N ALA A 18 7.86 3.01 1.57
CA ALA A 18 8.05 1.66 2.08
C ALA A 18 7.71 0.66 0.97
N PRO A 19 8.69 0.01 0.33
CA PRO A 19 8.45 -0.98 -0.71
C PRO A 19 7.94 -2.28 -0.10
N LEU A 20 6.82 -2.81 -0.59
CA LEU A 20 6.30 -4.13 -0.22
C LEU A 20 6.62 -5.18 -1.29
N ILE A 21 6.63 -4.79 -2.55
CA ILE A 21 7.00 -5.64 -3.69
C ILE A 21 8.12 -4.95 -4.44
N SER A 22 9.27 -5.62 -4.57
CA SER A 22 10.41 -5.08 -5.30
C SER A 22 10.29 -5.34 -6.79
N LYS A 23 10.90 -4.48 -7.60
CA LYS A 23 11.11 -4.73 -9.03
C LYS A 23 11.75 -6.10 -9.26
N GLY A 24 11.30 -6.80 -10.31
CA GLY A 24 11.80 -8.12 -10.67
C GLY A 24 11.17 -9.27 -9.89
N THR A 25 10.26 -8.99 -8.95
CA THR A 25 9.55 -10.05 -8.23
C THR A 25 8.62 -10.80 -9.20
N PRO A 26 8.65 -12.15 -9.26
CA PRO A 26 7.75 -12.93 -10.10
C PRO A 26 6.28 -12.71 -9.71
N ILE A 27 5.40 -12.57 -10.71
CA ILE A 27 3.93 -12.51 -10.51
C ILE A 27 3.27 -13.82 -10.96
N PRO A 28 2.19 -14.28 -10.32
CA PRO A 28 1.43 -13.60 -9.27
C PRO A 28 2.14 -13.65 -7.91
N ILE A 29 2.00 -12.58 -7.12
CA ILE A 29 2.63 -12.46 -5.80
C ILE A 29 1.66 -11.89 -4.78
N LYS A 30 1.77 -12.33 -3.52
CA LYS A 30 1.12 -11.71 -2.37
C LYS A 30 2.16 -11.37 -1.31
N LYS A 31 2.16 -10.13 -0.84
CA LYS A 31 2.99 -9.64 0.27
C LYS A 31 2.11 -8.91 1.27
N SER A 32 2.42 -9.09 2.54
CA SER A 32 1.65 -8.49 3.64
C SER A 32 2.62 -7.89 4.64
N GLN A 33 2.31 -6.69 5.13
CA GLN A 33 3.12 -6.00 6.13
C GLN A 33 2.22 -5.23 7.09
N VAL A 34 2.55 -5.28 8.38
CA VAL A 34 1.81 -4.59 9.42
C VAL A 34 2.41 -3.20 9.63
N PHE A 35 1.55 -2.19 9.58
CA PHE A 35 1.86 -0.80 9.86
C PHE A 35 1.07 -0.32 11.09
N SER A 36 1.40 0.86 11.58
CA SER A 36 0.70 1.48 12.72
C SER A 36 0.53 2.97 12.50
N THR A 37 -0.37 3.58 13.26
CA THR A 37 -0.64 5.02 13.19
C THR A 37 0.51 5.83 13.77
N TYR A 38 0.78 6.98 13.16
CA TYR A 38 1.79 7.92 13.63
C TYR A 38 1.25 8.92 14.67
N GLN A 39 -0.05 9.21 14.62
CA GLN A 39 -0.72 10.18 15.48
C GLN A 39 -1.66 9.47 16.46
N ASP A 40 -1.77 10.05 17.66
CA ASP A 40 -2.70 9.59 18.68
C ASP A 40 -4.14 9.91 18.27
N ASN A 41 -5.08 9.01 18.58
CA ASN A 41 -6.52 9.19 18.38
C ASN A 41 -6.97 9.47 16.93
N HIS A 42 -6.22 8.97 15.93
CA HIS A 42 -6.66 8.99 14.54
C HIS A 42 -7.74 7.93 14.29
N ASP A 43 -8.92 8.38 13.83
CA ASP A 43 -10.07 7.55 13.46
C ASP A 43 -10.00 7.02 12.01
N GLN A 44 -9.14 7.65 11.20
CA GLN A 44 -8.87 7.26 9.82
C GLN A 44 -7.38 7.30 9.48
N VAL A 45 -6.98 6.42 8.56
CA VAL A 45 -5.62 6.39 7.98
C VAL A 45 -5.71 6.47 6.46
N LEU A 46 -5.01 7.42 5.88
CA LEU A 46 -4.85 7.56 4.44
C LEU A 46 -3.72 6.66 3.96
N ILE A 47 -4.07 5.62 3.20
CA ILE A 47 -3.10 4.75 2.52
C ILE A 47 -2.92 5.27 1.10
N LYS A 48 -1.68 5.64 0.77
CA LYS A 48 -1.28 6.06 -0.58
C LYS A 48 -0.35 5.01 -1.17
N ILE A 49 -0.66 4.55 -2.37
CA ILE A 49 0.06 3.51 -3.09
C ILE A 49 0.95 4.18 -4.14
N TYR A 50 2.23 3.83 -4.13
CA TYR A 50 3.21 4.39 -5.06
C TYR A 50 3.92 3.30 -5.86
N GLU A 51 4.31 3.67 -7.08
CA GLU A 51 5.29 2.96 -7.90
C GLU A 51 6.58 3.78 -8.01
N GLY A 52 7.73 3.15 -7.85
CA GLY A 52 9.02 3.82 -8.02
C GLY A 52 10.15 3.23 -7.20
N GLU A 53 11.37 3.69 -7.47
CA GLU A 53 12.62 3.22 -6.85
C GLU A 53 13.26 4.26 -5.93
N HIS A 54 12.66 5.46 -5.79
CA HIS A 54 13.19 6.50 -4.94
C HIS A 54 12.76 6.31 -3.48
N SER A 55 13.61 6.74 -2.56
CA SER A 55 13.37 6.63 -1.11
C SER A 55 12.22 7.54 -0.62
N MET A 56 11.93 8.63 -1.34
CA MET A 56 10.88 9.59 -1.00
C MET A 56 9.71 9.47 -1.97
N THR A 57 8.48 9.49 -1.47
CA THR A 57 7.26 9.31 -2.28
C THR A 57 7.01 10.47 -3.25
N LYS A 58 7.51 11.67 -2.95
CA LYS A 58 7.42 12.84 -3.84
C LYS A 58 8.11 12.65 -5.19
N ASP A 59 9.10 11.76 -5.26
CA ASP A 59 9.90 11.47 -6.45
C ASP A 59 9.41 10.18 -7.16
N ASN A 60 8.33 9.57 -6.65
CA ASN A 60 7.71 8.35 -7.17
C ASN A 60 6.32 8.64 -7.77
N GLY A 61 5.80 7.70 -8.55
CA GLY A 61 4.46 7.80 -9.14
C GLY A 61 3.37 7.40 -8.16
N LEU A 62 2.40 8.27 -7.90
CA LEU A 62 1.20 7.91 -7.14
C LEU A 62 0.26 7.10 -8.03
N LEU A 63 -0.01 5.86 -7.64
CA LEU A 63 -0.97 4.99 -8.35
C LEU A 63 -2.40 5.18 -7.87
N GLY A 64 -2.58 5.42 -6.58
CA GLY A 64 -3.90 5.51 -5.96
C GLY A 64 -3.82 5.77 -4.47
N LYS A 65 -4.97 6.07 -3.87
CA LYS A 65 -5.09 6.27 -2.43
C LYS A 65 -6.48 5.93 -1.95
N PHE A 66 -6.59 5.46 -0.72
CA PHE A 66 -7.87 5.21 -0.05
C PHE A 66 -7.73 5.45 1.45
N ASN A 67 -8.85 5.76 2.10
CA ASN A 67 -8.90 5.94 3.54
C ASN A 67 -9.45 4.68 4.20
N LEU A 68 -8.73 4.15 5.18
CA LEU A 68 -9.27 3.19 6.13
C LEU A 68 -9.88 3.97 7.30
N SER A 69 -11.21 4.00 7.38
CA SER A 69 -11.97 4.58 8.48
C SER A 69 -12.43 3.51 9.48
N GLY A 70 -12.85 3.93 10.67
CA GLY A 70 -13.36 3.01 11.70
C GLY A 70 -12.27 2.47 12.63
N ILE A 71 -11.13 3.16 12.69
CA ILE A 71 -10.06 2.83 13.63
C ILE A 71 -10.44 3.36 15.01
N LEU A 72 -10.36 2.50 16.02
CA LEU A 72 -10.66 2.91 17.39
C LEU A 72 -9.61 3.91 17.88
N PRO A 73 -10.02 5.05 18.50
CA PRO A 73 -9.08 5.99 19.10
C PRO A 73 -8.13 5.27 20.05
N SER A 74 -6.84 5.37 19.77
CA SER A 74 -5.78 4.70 20.52
C SER A 74 -4.49 5.52 20.39
N LEU A 75 -3.54 5.27 21.29
CA LEU A 75 -2.20 5.85 21.20
C LEU A 75 -1.51 5.41 19.91
N LYS A 76 -0.62 6.25 19.37
CA LYS A 76 0.23 5.94 18.23
C LYS A 76 0.97 4.62 18.44
N GLY A 77 1.14 3.86 17.36
CA GLY A 77 1.79 2.55 17.42
C GLY A 77 0.92 1.40 17.97
N VAL A 78 -0.23 1.68 18.58
CA VAL A 78 -1.14 0.64 19.12
C VAL A 78 -2.03 0.02 18.03
N PRO A 79 -2.68 0.79 17.13
CA PRO A 79 -3.39 0.21 16.00
C PRO A 79 -2.45 -0.58 15.10
N LYS A 80 -2.85 -1.79 14.73
CA LYS A 80 -2.09 -2.67 13.84
C LYS A 80 -2.87 -2.86 12.55
N ILE A 81 -2.42 -2.18 11.51
CA ILE A 81 -3.05 -2.18 10.20
C ILE A 81 -2.25 -3.11 9.30
N GLU A 82 -2.81 -4.24 8.94
CA GLU A 82 -2.21 -5.14 7.97
C GLU A 82 -2.50 -4.65 6.55
N ILE A 83 -1.44 -4.34 5.82
CA ILE A 83 -1.50 -3.94 4.41
C ILE A 83 -1.08 -5.15 3.57
N ASN A 84 -1.98 -5.61 2.71
CA ASN A 84 -1.79 -6.73 1.79
C ASN A 84 -1.69 -6.20 0.36
N PHE A 85 -0.59 -6.46 -0.31
CA PHE A 85 -0.40 -6.24 -1.75
C PHE A 85 -0.48 -7.57 -2.47
N LYS A 86 -1.38 -7.67 -3.45
CA LYS A 86 -1.53 -8.84 -4.31
C LYS A 86 -1.48 -8.39 -5.76
N ILE A 87 -0.57 -8.96 -6.55
CA ILE A 87 -0.55 -8.78 -8.00
C ILE A 87 -1.01 -10.08 -8.63
N ASP A 88 -2.01 -10.00 -9.49
CA ASP A 88 -2.51 -11.16 -10.22
C ASP A 88 -1.66 -11.48 -11.46
N VAL A 89 -2.06 -12.51 -12.21
CA VAL A 89 -1.39 -12.93 -13.44
C VAL A 89 -1.47 -11.89 -14.58
N ASN A 90 -2.43 -10.97 -14.50
CA ASN A 90 -2.62 -9.90 -15.49
C ASN A 90 -1.85 -8.62 -15.12
N GLY A 91 -1.16 -8.60 -13.97
CA GLY A 91 -0.51 -7.42 -13.45
C GLY A 91 -1.45 -6.42 -12.75
N ILE A 92 -2.68 -6.83 -12.43
CA ILE A 92 -3.63 -6.01 -11.66
C ILE A 92 -3.21 -6.06 -10.20
N LEU A 93 -3.04 -4.88 -9.59
CA LEU A 93 -2.67 -4.73 -8.20
C LEU A 93 -3.92 -4.59 -7.33
N HIS A 94 -4.09 -5.48 -6.37
CA HIS A 94 -5.05 -5.36 -5.29
C HIS A 94 -4.33 -5.00 -4.00
N VAL A 95 -4.74 -3.89 -3.39
CA VAL A 95 -4.25 -3.46 -2.08
C VAL A 95 -5.39 -3.49 -1.08
N THR A 96 -5.21 -4.22 0.01
CA THR A 96 -6.18 -4.31 1.11
C THR A 96 -5.52 -3.81 2.39
N ALA A 97 -6.22 -2.97 3.14
CA ALA A 97 -5.86 -2.56 4.50
C ALA A 97 -6.89 -3.11 5.48
N PHE A 98 -6.41 -3.79 6.52
CA PHE A 98 -7.23 -4.39 7.56
C PHE A 98 -6.73 -3.96 8.94
N ASP A 99 -7.57 -3.30 9.75
CA ASP A 99 -7.25 -3.07 11.15
C ASP A 99 -7.54 -4.33 11.98
N LEU A 100 -6.50 -4.93 12.55
CA LEU A 100 -6.59 -6.14 13.36
C LEU A 100 -7.44 -5.95 14.63
N LYS A 101 -7.66 -4.71 15.08
CA LYS A 101 -8.40 -4.42 16.31
C LYS A 101 -9.87 -4.12 16.08
N SER A 102 -10.21 -3.21 15.15
CA SER A 102 -11.61 -2.89 14.85
C SER A 102 -12.28 -3.88 13.88
N GLY A 103 -11.49 -4.63 13.11
CA GLY A 103 -12.00 -5.46 12.01
C GLY A 103 -12.42 -4.65 10.78
N SER A 104 -12.12 -3.34 10.75
CA SER A 104 -12.39 -2.51 9.57
C SER A 104 -11.45 -2.88 8.44
N GLU A 105 -12.02 -3.04 7.24
CA GLU A 105 -11.31 -3.34 6.02
C GLU A 105 -11.64 -2.31 4.94
N GLN A 106 -10.62 -1.91 4.19
CA GLN A 106 -10.79 -1.22 2.92
C GLN A 106 -9.81 -1.75 1.89
N SER A 107 -10.22 -1.76 0.63
CA SER A 107 -9.37 -2.20 -0.47
C SER A 107 -9.53 -1.33 -1.70
N ILE A 108 -8.50 -1.33 -2.53
CA ILE A 108 -8.48 -0.69 -3.83
C ILE A 108 -7.90 -1.67 -4.85
N THR A 109 -8.46 -1.65 -6.06
CA THR A 109 -7.89 -2.36 -7.20
C THR A 109 -7.34 -1.34 -8.18
N ILE A 110 -6.08 -1.51 -8.56
CA ILE A 110 -5.35 -0.64 -9.48
C ILE A 110 -4.97 -1.50 -10.68
N SER A 111 -5.64 -1.24 -11.79
CA SER A 111 -5.30 -1.83 -13.09
C SER A 111 -4.22 -0.97 -13.75
N ASN A 112 -3.15 -1.59 -14.23
CA ASN A 112 -2.04 -0.88 -14.86
C ASN A 112 -2.35 -0.41 -16.30
N ASP A 113 -3.61 -0.11 -16.60
CA ASP A 113 -4.10 0.17 -17.96
C ASP A 113 -3.70 1.55 -18.49
N HIS A 114 -3.02 2.37 -17.66
CA HIS A 114 -2.47 3.65 -18.12
C HIS A 114 -1.15 3.46 -18.88
N ASN A 115 -1.27 3.03 -20.14
CA ASN A 115 -0.65 3.71 -21.27
C ASN A 115 0.87 3.96 -21.24
N ARG A 116 1.69 2.97 -20.85
CA ARG A 116 3.18 3.06 -20.87
C ARG A 116 3.89 2.32 -22.02
N PHE A 117 3.18 1.90 -23.06
CA PHE A 117 3.76 1.27 -24.27
C PHE A 117 3.35 1.97 -25.57
N SER A 118 3.49 3.30 -25.66
CA SER A 118 3.53 4.02 -26.94
C SER A 118 4.67 5.01 -26.98
#